data_AF-A0A0G4HRJ4-F1
#
_entry.id   AF-A0A0G4HRJ4-F1
#
_cell.length_a   1.000
_cell.length_b   1.000
_cell.length_c   1.000
_cell.angle_alpha   90.00
_cell.angle_beta   90.00
_cell.angle_gamma   90.00
#
_symmetry.space_group_name_H-M   'P 1'
#
loop_
_entity.id
_entity.type
_entity.pdbx_description
1 polymer ?
#
loop_
_entity_poly.entity_id
_entity_poly.type
_entity_poly.pdbx_seq_one_letter_code
_entity_poly.pdbx_strand_id
1 'polypeptide(L)'
;MTKFKALDVRRVMEPFKKGEDDPVVWMSIFMKKVRNGNLNVEECKVLFERHAEGVEVREWMAKNAYQYTTIEEFEQAFLNRFMPTEAESQQAVYELSQLKLSPTGDFDAHVKVFEAKMRVAQPGHKINARMLPFLGTLYPSLSMEITTEPAHKEYAKLIPRVLFFHQQE
;
A
#
# COMPACT_ATOMS: atom_id res chain seq x y z
N MET A 1 29.80 5.87 8.84
CA MET A 1 28.91 5.30 9.91
C MET A 1 28.18 6.35 10.76
N THR A 2 28.60 7.62 10.81
CA THR A 2 28.01 8.64 11.70
C THR A 2 26.58 9.07 11.31
N LYS A 3 26.24 9.08 10.01
CA LYS A 3 24.88 9.45 9.54
C LYS A 3 23.78 8.44 9.92
N PHE A 4 24.12 7.15 10.01
CA PHE A 4 23.17 6.09 10.38
C PHE A 4 22.79 6.08 11.86
N LYS A 5 23.56 6.74 12.75
CA LYS A 5 23.19 6.87 14.16
C LYS A 5 22.12 7.93 14.41
N ALA A 6 21.96 8.91 13.51
CA ALA A 6 20.92 9.94 13.57
C ALA A 6 19.60 9.49 12.94
N LEU A 7 19.63 8.48 12.08
CA LEU A 7 18.48 7.72 11.64
C LEU A 7 18.30 6.59 12.65
N ASP A 8 17.57 6.76 13.75
CA ASP A 8 17.17 5.63 14.59
C ASP A 8 16.16 4.78 13.81
N VAL A 9 16.73 3.94 12.93
CA VAL A 9 16.13 3.45 11.69
C VAL A 9 14.83 2.67 11.94
N ARG A 10 14.79 1.85 13.00
CA ARG A 10 13.66 0.96 13.31
C ARG A 10 12.44 1.66 13.90
N ARG A 11 12.55 2.95 14.27
CA ARG A 11 11.46 3.69 14.93
C ARG A 11 10.62 4.53 13.97
N VAL A 12 10.94 4.52 12.68
CA VAL A 12 10.56 5.61 11.76
C VAL A 12 9.79 5.14 10.52
N MET A 13 9.92 3.87 10.12
CA MET A 13 9.20 3.30 8.98
C MET A 13 9.06 1.78 9.16
N GLU A 14 7.88 1.25 8.85
CA GLU A 14 7.65 -0.19 8.83
C GLU A 14 8.45 -0.87 7.70
N PRO A 15 8.94 -2.11 7.91
CA PRO A 15 9.59 -2.86 6.84
C PRO A 15 8.67 -3.06 5.63
N PHE A 16 9.24 -3.07 4.43
CA PHE A 16 8.50 -3.43 3.22
C PHE A 16 8.10 -4.90 3.26
N LYS A 17 6.79 -5.14 3.18
CA LYS A 17 6.17 -6.47 3.10
C LYS A 17 5.49 -6.63 1.75
N LYS A 18 6.11 -7.44 0.87
CA LYS A 18 5.53 -7.77 -0.43
C LYS A 18 4.12 -8.36 -0.25
N GLY A 19 3.15 -7.83 -1.01
CA GLY A 19 1.75 -8.28 -0.98
C GLY A 19 0.90 -7.61 0.10
N GLU A 20 1.53 -7.05 1.13
CA GLU A 20 0.84 -6.23 2.13
C GLU A 20 0.97 -4.75 1.83
N ASP A 21 2.15 -4.28 1.44
CA ASP A 21 2.42 -2.87 1.18
C ASP A 21 2.21 -2.48 -0.28
N ASP A 22 1.85 -1.21 -0.48
CA ASP A 22 1.87 -0.56 -1.80
C ASP A 22 3.33 -0.18 -2.14
N PRO A 23 3.96 -0.78 -3.17
CA PRO A 23 5.36 -0.54 -3.49
C PRO A 23 5.67 0.93 -3.79
N VAL A 24 4.74 1.64 -4.46
CA VAL A 24 4.92 3.04 -4.84
C VAL A 24 4.88 3.93 -3.61
N VAL A 25 3.89 3.73 -2.75
CA VAL A 25 3.74 4.51 -1.51
C VAL A 25 4.93 4.26 -0.59
N TRP A 26 5.29 2.99 -0.38
CA TRP A 26 6.42 2.63 0.48
C TRP A 26 7.73 3.23 -0.05
N MET A 27 8.02 3.08 -1.35
CA MET A 27 9.24 3.62 -1.95
C MET A 27 9.29 5.15 -1.89
N SER A 28 8.17 5.83 -2.10
CA SER A 28 8.08 7.29 -1.95
C SER A 28 8.45 7.77 -0.53
N ILE A 29 7.97 7.07 0.49
CA ILE A 29 8.31 7.34 1.90
C ILE A 29 9.80 7.07 2.14
N PHE A 30 10.31 5.94 1.67
CA PHE A 30 11.71 5.57 1.78
C PHE A 30 12.63 6.61 1.12
N MET A 31 12.35 7.02 -0.11
CA MET A 31 13.17 8.00 -0.83
C MET A 31 13.14 9.39 -0.20
N LYS A 32 12.03 9.77 0.46
CA LYS A 32 12.00 10.98 1.27
C LYS A 32 13.01 10.91 2.42
N LYS A 33 13.22 9.73 3.02
CA LYS A 33 14.24 9.53 4.06
C LYS A 33 15.66 9.58 3.49
N VAL A 34 15.89 8.92 2.35
CA VAL A 34 17.17 8.96 1.63
C VAL A 34 17.59 10.41 1.36
N ARG A 35 16.65 11.22 0.84
CA ARG A 35 16.87 12.66 0.60
C ARG A 35 17.11 13.45 1.88
N ASN A 36 16.27 13.27 2.91
CA ASN A 36 16.43 13.98 4.18
C ASN A 36 17.75 13.64 4.90
N GLY A 37 18.23 12.40 4.75
CA GLY A 37 19.51 11.94 5.29
C GLY A 37 20.72 12.34 4.44
N ASN A 38 20.49 12.91 3.25
CA ASN A 38 21.52 13.16 2.25
C ASN A 38 22.43 11.93 2.05
N LEU A 39 21.79 10.78 1.83
CA LEU A 39 22.45 9.49 1.68
C LEU A 39 22.96 9.33 0.25
N ASN A 40 24.11 8.69 0.09
CA ASN A 40 24.56 8.20 -1.21
C ASN A 40 23.94 6.83 -1.54
N VAL A 41 24.21 6.30 -2.74
CA VAL A 41 23.65 5.02 -3.21
C VAL A 41 24.01 3.83 -2.30
N GLU A 42 25.23 3.75 -1.77
CA GLU A 42 25.65 2.67 -0.87
C GLU A 42 24.96 2.78 0.50
N GLU A 43 24.84 4.00 1.02
CA GLU A 43 24.09 4.26 2.24
C GLU A 43 22.58 3.95 2.06
N CYS A 44 22.03 4.23 0.88
CA CYS A 44 20.66 3.90 0.50
C CYS A 44 20.42 2.38 0.53
N LYS A 45 21.29 1.58 -0.11
CA LYS A 45 21.20 0.11 -0.11
C LYS A 45 21.25 -0.48 1.29
N VAL A 46 22.21 -0.03 2.12
CA VAL A 46 22.33 -0.47 3.51
C VAL A 46 21.10 -0.09 4.33
N LEU A 47 20.51 1.08 4.08
CA LEU A 47 19.25 1.48 4.71
C LEU A 47 18.09 0.58 4.27
N PHE A 48 18.02 0.24 2.98
CA PHE A 48 16.98 -0.62 2.43
C PHE A 48 17.05 -2.03 3.04
N GLU A 49 18.24 -2.65 3.09
CA GLU A 49 18.42 -3.99 3.68
C GLU A 49 17.94 -4.08 5.13
N ARG A 50 17.98 -2.97 5.88
CA ARG A 50 17.49 -2.90 7.27
C ARG A 50 15.96 -2.83 7.38
N HIS A 51 15.26 -2.45 6.31
CA HIS A 51 13.80 -2.32 6.28
C HIS A 51 13.14 -3.19 5.22
N ALA A 52 13.88 -4.10 4.59
CA ALA A 52 13.32 -5.08 3.69
C ALA A 52 12.95 -6.32 4.52
N GLU A 53 11.67 -6.70 4.52
CA GLU A 53 11.23 -7.97 5.07
C GLU A 53 10.94 -8.98 3.94
N GLY A 54 11.04 -10.27 4.27
CA GLY A 54 10.77 -11.36 3.33
C GLY A 54 12.03 -11.93 2.67
N VAL A 55 11.93 -13.20 2.28
CA VAL A 55 13.01 -13.93 1.61
C VAL A 55 13.27 -13.35 0.23
N GLU A 56 12.21 -13.13 -0.54
CA GLU A 56 12.30 -12.64 -1.92
C GLU A 56 12.96 -11.25 -2.04
N VAL A 57 12.65 -10.32 -1.12
CA VAL A 57 13.24 -8.98 -1.13
C VAL A 57 14.74 -9.05 -0.81
N ARG A 58 15.11 -9.91 0.14
CA ARG A 58 16.53 -10.15 0.51
C ARG A 58 17.31 -10.83 -0.61
N GLU A 59 16.72 -11.84 -1.26
CA GLU A 59 17.34 -12.52 -2.41
C GLU A 59 17.51 -11.58 -3.61
N TRP A 60 16.51 -10.74 -3.88
CA TRP A 60 16.60 -9.71 -4.92
C TRP A 60 17.74 -8.72 -4.63
N MET A 61 17.87 -8.24 -3.39
CA MET A 61 18.99 -7.37 -3.01
C MET A 61 20.34 -8.06 -3.16
N ALA A 62 20.49 -9.28 -2.63
CA ALA A 62 21.74 -10.03 -2.72
C ALA A 62 22.19 -10.25 -4.17
N LYS A 63 21.24 -10.45 -5.09
CA LYS A 63 21.53 -10.68 -6.51
C LYS A 63 21.83 -9.40 -7.30
N ASN A 64 21.26 -8.25 -6.94
CA ASN A 64 21.28 -7.07 -7.81
C ASN A 64 21.93 -5.83 -7.18
N ALA A 65 22.23 -5.81 -5.89
CA ALA A 65 22.73 -4.61 -5.19
C ALA A 65 23.98 -4.01 -5.83
N TYR A 66 24.88 -4.82 -6.39
CA TYR A 66 26.11 -4.33 -7.04
C TYR A 66 25.86 -3.60 -8.36
N GLN A 67 24.68 -3.78 -8.97
CA GLN A 67 24.35 -3.21 -10.28
C GLN A 67 23.88 -1.75 -10.20
N TYR A 68 23.39 -1.32 -9.04
CA TYR A 68 22.80 0.01 -8.87
C TYR A 68 23.89 1.02 -8.51
N THR A 69 24.20 1.93 -9.42
CA THR A 69 25.24 2.96 -9.23
C THR A 69 24.66 4.32 -8.84
N THR A 70 23.35 4.50 -9.04
CA THR A 70 22.61 5.70 -8.64
C THR A 70 21.38 5.35 -7.78
N ILE A 71 20.83 6.35 -7.08
CA ILE A 71 19.61 6.16 -6.27
C ILE A 71 18.39 5.96 -7.19
N GLU A 72 18.38 6.62 -8.34
CA GLU A 72 17.34 6.54 -9.36
C GLU A 72 17.28 5.15 -9.99
N GLU A 73 18.44 4.55 -10.30
CA GLU A 73 18.52 3.16 -10.77
C GLU A 73 17.96 2.19 -9.72
N PHE A 74 18.30 2.41 -8.45
CA PHE A 74 17.79 1.60 -7.34
C PHE A 74 16.27 1.72 -7.19
N GLU A 75 15.75 2.96 -7.21
CA GLU A 75 14.31 3.25 -7.14
C GLU A 75 13.54 2.54 -8.26
N GLN A 76 14.00 2.73 -9.51
CA GLN A 76 13.34 2.15 -10.67
C GLN A 76 13.40 0.62 -10.65
N ALA A 77 14.53 0.04 -10.24
CA ALA A 77 14.68 -1.40 -10.16
C ALA A 77 13.75 -2.03 -9.10
N PHE A 78 13.57 -1.36 -7.96
CA PHE A 78 12.59 -1.77 -6.97
C PHE A 78 11.16 -1.73 -7.53
N LEU A 79 10.78 -0.61 -8.16
CA LEU A 79 9.43 -0.45 -8.72
C LEU A 79 9.18 -1.50 -9.80
N ASN A 80 10.11 -1.73 -10.71
CA ASN A 80 10.00 -2.76 -11.76
C ASN A 80 9.85 -4.18 -11.18
N ARG A 81 10.46 -4.44 -10.02
CA ARG A 81 10.45 -5.76 -9.40
C ARG A 81 9.17 -6.04 -8.62
N PHE A 82 8.67 -5.03 -7.88
CA PHE A 82 7.63 -5.23 -6.88
C PHE A 82 6.29 -4.60 -7.23
N MET A 83 6.22 -3.72 -8.24
CA MET A 83 4.93 -3.29 -8.77
C MET A 83 4.16 -4.48 -9.35
N PRO A 84 2.83 -4.50 -9.19
CA PRO A 84 1.97 -5.39 -9.95
C PRO A 84 2.22 -5.22 -11.45
N THR A 85 2.23 -6.34 -12.16
CA THR A 85 2.17 -6.36 -13.62
C THR A 85 0.80 -5.83 -14.09
N GLU A 86 0.73 -5.46 -15.36
CA GLU A 86 -0.54 -5.03 -15.97
C GLU A 86 -1.62 -6.12 -15.84
N ALA A 87 -1.25 -7.39 -16.08
CA ALA A 87 -2.16 -8.52 -15.94
C ALA A 87 -2.67 -8.70 -14.50
N GLU A 88 -1.80 -8.60 -13.50
CA GLU A 88 -2.20 -8.64 -12.08
C GLU A 88 -3.11 -7.47 -11.72
N SER A 89 -2.84 -6.29 -12.26
CA SER A 89 -3.64 -5.09 -12.03
C SER A 89 -5.04 -5.25 -12.62
N GLN A 90 -5.14 -5.73 -13.87
CA GLN A 90 -6.42 -6.01 -14.54
C GLN A 90 -7.21 -7.10 -13.82
N GLN A 91 -6.55 -8.17 -13.39
CA GLN A 91 -7.16 -9.22 -12.60
C GLN A 91 -7.70 -8.69 -11.26
N ALA A 92 -6.94 -7.83 -10.57
CA ALA A 92 -7.38 -7.22 -9.32
C ALA A 92 -8.60 -6.29 -9.54
N VAL A 93 -8.65 -5.54 -10.64
CA VAL A 93 -9.83 -4.74 -11.02
C VAL A 93 -11.05 -5.62 -11.26
N TYR A 94 -10.87 -6.73 -11.99
CA TYR A 94 -11.95 -7.70 -12.20
C TYR A 94 -12.45 -8.26 -10.87
N GLU A 95 -11.57 -8.71 -9.98
CA GLU A 95 -11.94 -9.26 -8.69
C GLU A 95 -12.59 -8.22 -7.76
N LEU A 96 -12.15 -6.96 -7.80
CA LEU A 96 -12.80 -5.85 -7.10
C LEU A 96 -14.24 -5.65 -7.57
N SER A 97 -14.52 -5.79 -8.87
CA SER A 97 -15.88 -5.65 -9.41
C SER A 97 -16.84 -6.71 -8.88
N GLN A 98 -16.31 -7.90 -8.54
CA GLN A 98 -17.07 -9.03 -7.99
C GLN A 98 -17.13 -9.00 -6.46
N LEU A 99 -16.30 -8.20 -5.80
CA LEU A 99 -16.25 -8.11 -4.34
C LEU A 99 -17.51 -7.44 -3.81
N LYS A 100 -18.24 -8.15 -2.94
CA LYS A 100 -19.46 -7.66 -2.30
C LYS A 100 -19.45 -7.99 -0.82
N LEU A 101 -19.75 -7.00 0.01
CA LEU A 101 -20.05 -7.19 1.42
C LEU A 101 -21.45 -7.82 1.52
N SER A 102 -21.58 -8.92 2.26
CA SER A 102 -22.89 -9.47 2.60
C SER A 102 -23.46 -8.81 3.86
N PRO A 103 -24.80 -8.75 4.04
CA PRO A 103 -25.41 -8.18 5.25
C PRO A 103 -24.95 -8.80 6.56
N THR A 104 -24.60 -10.09 6.56
CA THR A 104 -24.06 -10.81 7.72
C THR A 104 -22.54 -11.06 7.62
N GLY A 105 -21.88 -10.39 6.68
CA GLY A 105 -20.47 -10.60 6.38
C GLY A 105 -19.54 -10.04 7.45
N ASP A 106 -18.31 -10.54 7.51
CA ASP A 106 -17.27 -9.93 8.32
C ASP A 106 -16.76 -8.66 7.63
N PHE A 107 -17.13 -7.51 8.19
CA PHE A 107 -16.73 -6.19 7.68
C PHE A 107 -15.20 -5.99 7.68
N ASP A 108 -14.52 -6.40 8.75
CA ASP A 108 -13.07 -6.19 8.88
C ASP A 108 -12.32 -7.05 7.86
N ALA A 109 -12.76 -8.30 7.66
CA ALA A 109 -12.23 -9.16 6.61
C ALA A 109 -12.48 -8.56 5.22
N HIS A 110 -13.69 -8.05 4.96
CA HIS A 110 -14.04 -7.41 3.70
C HIS A 110 -13.17 -6.19 3.39
N VAL A 111 -13.00 -5.29 4.37
CA VAL A 111 -12.13 -4.11 4.22
C VAL A 111 -10.69 -4.53 3.93
N LYS A 112 -10.15 -5.53 4.64
CA LYS A 112 -8.79 -6.04 4.39
C LYS A 112 -8.63 -6.56 2.96
N VAL A 113 -9.58 -7.34 2.45
CA VAL A 113 -9.55 -7.87 1.08
C VAL A 113 -9.67 -6.75 0.05
N PHE A 114 -10.60 -5.82 0.25
CA PHE A 114 -10.78 -4.65 -0.61
C PHE A 114 -9.49 -3.83 -0.70
N GLU A 115 -8.91 -3.51 0.46
CA GLU A 115 -7.69 -2.73 0.60
C GLU A 115 -6.49 -3.38 -0.10
N ALA A 116 -6.32 -4.70 0.09
CA ALA A 116 -5.28 -5.46 -0.59
C ALA A 116 -5.44 -5.42 -2.11
N LYS A 117 -6.66 -5.62 -2.62
CA LYS A 117 -6.91 -5.56 -4.06
C LYS A 117 -6.73 -4.15 -4.64
N MET A 118 -7.12 -3.11 -3.90
CA MET A 118 -6.92 -1.72 -4.35
C MET A 118 -5.44 -1.37 -4.52
N ARG A 119 -4.55 -1.89 -3.65
CA ARG A 119 -3.10 -1.70 -3.79
C ARG A 119 -2.52 -2.38 -5.03
N VAL A 120 -3.10 -3.51 -5.44
CA VAL A 120 -2.70 -4.21 -6.66
C VAL A 120 -3.29 -3.56 -7.92
N ALA A 121 -4.57 -3.21 -7.88
CA ALA A 121 -5.30 -2.64 -9.01
C ALA A 121 -4.85 -1.21 -9.35
N GLN A 122 -4.52 -0.42 -8.33
CA GLN A 122 -4.19 1.00 -8.46
C GLN A 122 -3.02 1.39 -7.54
N PRO A 123 -1.81 0.82 -7.77
CA PRO A 123 -0.64 1.14 -6.96
C PRO A 123 -0.34 2.66 -7.01
N GLY A 124 0.08 3.23 -5.89
CA GLY A 124 0.42 4.64 -5.76
C GLY A 124 -0.75 5.62 -5.78
N HIS A 125 -1.99 5.16 -5.92
CA HIS A 125 -3.15 6.06 -5.93
C HIS A 125 -3.47 6.59 -4.54
N LYS A 126 -3.96 7.83 -4.48
CA LYS A 126 -4.38 8.47 -3.23
C LYS A 126 -5.46 7.65 -2.55
N ILE A 127 -5.36 7.47 -1.23
CA ILE A 127 -6.31 6.69 -0.43
C ILE A 127 -7.78 7.11 -0.63
N ASN A 128 -8.05 8.40 -0.82
CA ASN A 128 -9.41 8.90 -1.05
C ASN A 128 -10.01 8.49 -2.40
N ALA A 129 -9.19 8.07 -3.38
CA ALA A 129 -9.71 7.49 -4.64
C ALA A 129 -10.44 6.15 -4.41
N ARG A 130 -10.23 5.51 -3.25
CA ARG A 130 -10.86 4.24 -2.88
C ARG A 130 -12.30 4.37 -2.42
N MET A 131 -12.79 5.59 -2.16
CA MET A 131 -14.14 5.82 -1.63
C MET A 131 -15.23 5.29 -2.57
N LEU A 132 -15.19 5.67 -3.85
CA LEU A 132 -16.21 5.26 -4.81
C LEU A 132 -16.17 3.73 -5.07
N PRO A 133 -15.00 3.11 -5.32
CA PRO A 133 -14.92 1.65 -5.41
C PRO A 133 -15.45 0.95 -4.17
N PHE A 134 -15.12 1.44 -2.96
CA PHE A 134 -15.57 0.83 -1.71
C PHE A 134 -17.08 0.86 -1.57
N LEU A 135 -17.73 2.00 -1.83
CA LEU A 135 -19.19 2.12 -1.83
C LEU A 135 -19.83 1.13 -2.82
N GLY A 136 -19.21 0.92 -3.99
CA GLY A 136 -19.66 -0.07 -4.97
C GLY A 136 -19.60 -1.53 -4.50
N THR A 137 -18.91 -1.83 -3.40
CA THR A 137 -18.86 -3.17 -2.80
C THR A 137 -19.96 -3.40 -1.76
N LEU A 138 -20.64 -2.35 -1.30
CA LEU A 138 -21.67 -2.46 -0.28
C LEU A 138 -22.94 -3.09 -0.87
N TYR A 139 -23.70 -3.79 -0.04
CA TYR A 139 -25.02 -4.25 -0.42
C TYR A 139 -26.01 -3.07 -0.49
N PRO A 140 -27.13 -3.21 -1.23
CA PRO A 140 -27.94 -2.06 -1.63
C PRO A 140 -28.51 -1.20 -0.49
N SER A 141 -29.01 -1.79 0.60
CA SER A 141 -29.59 -1.03 1.73
C SER A 141 -28.54 -0.16 2.41
N LEU A 142 -27.39 -0.74 2.78
CA LEU A 142 -26.27 0.00 3.38
C LEU A 142 -25.70 1.06 2.44
N SER A 143 -25.55 0.77 1.15
CA SER A 143 -25.11 1.77 0.18
C SER A 143 -26.07 2.96 0.10
N MET A 144 -27.38 2.71 0.14
CA MET A 144 -28.40 3.74 0.11
C MET A 144 -28.33 4.61 1.37
N GLU A 145 -28.27 4.00 2.55
CA GLU A 145 -28.17 4.71 3.83
C GLU A 145 -26.95 5.64 3.88
N ILE A 146 -25.78 5.15 3.49
CA ILE A 146 -24.54 5.94 3.45
C ILE A 146 -24.62 7.12 2.47
N THR A 147 -25.29 6.94 1.32
CA THR A 147 -25.37 7.98 0.27
C THR A 147 -26.47 9.02 0.50
N THR A 148 -27.45 8.75 1.36
CA THR A 148 -28.53 9.70 1.70
C THR A 148 -28.12 10.78 2.69
N GLU A 149 -27.07 10.54 3.44
CA GLU A 149 -26.49 11.48 4.41
C GLU A 149 -25.36 12.33 3.80
N PRO A 150 -24.86 13.37 4.49
CA PRO A 150 -23.78 14.21 3.99
C PRO A 150 -22.55 13.39 3.55
N ALA A 151 -22.09 13.64 2.33
CA ALA A 151 -20.96 12.94 1.75
C ALA A 151 -19.68 13.20 2.55
N HIS A 152 -19.04 12.13 3.02
CA HIS A 152 -17.68 12.23 3.54
C HIS A 152 -16.70 12.55 2.42
N LYS A 153 -15.69 13.37 2.73
CA LYS A 153 -14.61 13.73 1.79
C LYS A 153 -13.35 12.89 1.99
N GLU A 154 -13.34 12.03 3.01
CA GLU A 154 -12.16 11.29 3.46
C GLU A 154 -12.52 9.81 3.68
N TYR A 155 -11.70 8.92 3.09
CA TYR A 155 -11.87 7.48 3.21
C TYR A 155 -11.80 7.01 4.68
N ALA A 156 -10.88 7.59 5.46
CA ALA A 156 -10.70 7.27 6.88
C ALA A 156 -11.94 7.56 7.74
N LYS A 157 -12.79 8.51 7.33
CA LYS A 157 -14.05 8.83 8.01
C LYS A 157 -15.22 7.99 7.51
N LEU A 158 -15.14 7.52 6.26
CA LEU A 158 -16.16 6.66 5.66
C LEU A 158 -16.21 5.29 6.35
N ILE A 159 -15.07 4.63 6.53
CA ILE A 159 -14.98 3.26 7.05
C ILE A 159 -15.71 3.04 8.38
N PRO A 160 -15.43 3.79 9.47
CA PRO A 160 -16.10 3.57 10.75
C PRO A 160 -17.61 3.83 10.69
N ARG A 161 -18.06 4.68 9.77
CA ARG A 161 -19.49 4.95 9.57
C ARG A 161 -20.18 3.81 8.86
N VAL A 162 -19.58 3.26 7.81
CA VAL A 162 -20.11 2.06 7.14
C VAL A 162 -20.19 0.90 8.13
N LEU A 163 -19.17 0.72 8.97
CA LEU A 163 -19.20 -0.28 10.05
C LEU A 163 -20.37 -0.05 11.02
N PHE A 164 -20.58 1.20 11.45
CA PHE A 164 -21.68 1.53 12.36
C PHE A 164 -23.04 1.10 11.81
N PHE A 165 -23.36 1.45 10.57
CA PHE A 165 -24.63 1.06 9.95
C PHE A 165 -24.73 -0.44 9.70
N HIS A 166 -23.64 -1.07 9.27
CA HIS A 166 -23.60 -2.52 9.06
C HIS A 166 -23.87 -3.32 10.35
N GLN A 167 -23.53 -2.79 11.53
CA GLN A 167 -23.80 -3.41 12.82
C GLN A 167 -25.24 -3.22 13.34
N GLN A 168 -26.04 -2.35 12.72
CA GLN A 168 -27.44 -2.12 13.12
C GLN A 168 -28.43 -3.05 12.41
N GLU A 169 -27.99 -3.73 11.34
CA GLU A 169 -28.77 -4.74 10.61
C GLU A 169 -28.60 -6.14 11.20
#